data_AF-A0A2N1RLI5-F1
#
_entry.id   AF-A0A2N1RLI5-F1
#
_cell.length_a   1.000
_cell.length_b   1.000
_cell.length_c   1.000
_cell.angle_alpha   90.00
_cell.angle_beta   90.00
_cell.angle_gamma   90.00
#
_symmetry.space_group_name_H-M   'P 1'
#
loop_
_entity.id
_entity.type
_entity.pdbx_description
1 polymer ?
#
loop_
_entity_poly.entity_id
_entity_poly.type
_entity_poly.pdbx_seq_one_letter_code
_entity_poly.pdbx_strand_id
1 'polypeptide(L)'
;MYTDENFRPMHVAMLMVTPMDKHGYFCLGLGADATLPIALNAARKRREGDYRYTVIAQVNSQVPRSRGMNYIHISEIDAIVEEEQDLAVLPESSGMSSEEMIIGRYCADFVKDGSTIQLGIGSIPNAVAKAFLETHVKDLGIHSEMACDTMRDLYQQEENFYAQPFHLHICNGNQVALRLDR
;
A
#
# COMPACT_ATOMS: atom_id res chain seq x y z
N MET A 1 -3.87 13.31 -13.38
CA MET A 1 -2.80 12.76 -14.25
C MET A 1 -3.15 11.36 -14.75
N TYR A 2 -3.35 10.38 -13.86
CA TYR A 2 -3.55 8.98 -14.28
C TYR A 2 -4.86 8.72 -15.07
N THR A 3 -5.87 9.57 -14.95
CA THR A 3 -7.14 9.41 -15.67
C THR A 3 -7.34 10.43 -16.79
N ASP A 4 -6.34 11.27 -17.05
CA ASP A 4 -6.40 12.29 -18.10
C ASP A 4 -6.00 11.71 -19.45
N GLU A 5 -6.98 11.62 -20.36
CA GLU A 5 -6.82 11.08 -21.71
C GLU A 5 -5.84 11.90 -22.56
N ASN A 6 -5.68 13.19 -22.28
CA ASN A 6 -4.72 14.03 -23.01
C ASN A 6 -3.27 13.73 -22.63
N PHE A 7 -3.06 13.11 -21.46
CA PHE A 7 -1.73 12.77 -20.97
C PHE A 7 -1.41 11.29 -21.16
N ARG A 8 -2.28 10.38 -20.68
CA ARG A 8 -2.11 8.93 -20.80
C ARG A 8 -3.47 8.23 -20.92
N PRO A 9 -3.87 7.81 -22.13
CA PRO A 9 -5.12 7.10 -22.33
C PRO A 9 -4.99 5.64 -21.87
N MET A 10 -5.29 5.38 -20.60
CA MET A 10 -5.35 4.03 -20.04
C MET A 10 -6.76 3.44 -20.23
N HIS A 11 -6.96 2.81 -21.39
CA HIS A 11 -8.24 2.21 -21.75
C HIS A 11 -8.51 0.92 -20.95
N VAL A 12 -7.49 0.08 -20.77
CA VAL A 12 -7.63 -1.21 -20.10
C VAL A 12 -6.97 -1.16 -18.73
N ALA A 13 -7.72 -1.54 -17.69
CA ALA A 13 -7.23 -1.75 -16.34
C ALA A 13 -7.22 -3.24 -16.03
N MET A 14 -6.05 -3.78 -15.67
CA MET A 14 -5.89 -5.17 -15.23
C MET A 14 -5.52 -5.18 -13.75
N LEU A 15 -6.30 -5.89 -12.94
CA LEU A 15 -6.21 -5.89 -11.49
C LEU A 15 -5.99 -7.31 -10.98
N MET A 16 -5.16 -7.49 -9.94
CA MET A 16 -5.17 -8.70 -9.13
C MET A 16 -5.92 -8.41 -7.83
N VAL A 17 -6.91 -9.24 -7.51
CA VAL A 17 -7.86 -8.98 -6.41
C VAL A 17 -8.13 -10.22 -5.58
N THR A 18 -8.56 -10.03 -4.33
CA THR A 18 -9.09 -11.10 -3.47
C THR A 18 -10.35 -11.73 -4.07
N PRO A 19 -10.76 -12.94 -3.65
CA PRO A 19 -12.10 -13.46 -3.89
C PRO A 19 -13.20 -12.45 -3.51
N MET A 20 -14.31 -12.48 -4.25
CA MET A 20 -15.44 -11.59 -4.01
C MET A 20 -16.05 -11.86 -2.63
N ASP A 21 -16.41 -10.80 -1.90
CA ASP A 21 -17.17 -10.93 -0.67
C ASP A 21 -18.68 -11.09 -0.93
N LYS A 22 -19.44 -11.32 0.15
CA LYS A 22 -20.91 -11.51 0.08
C LYS A 22 -21.68 -10.26 -0.41
N HIS A 23 -21.03 -9.10 -0.48
CA HIS A 23 -21.60 -7.84 -0.91
C HIS A 23 -21.24 -7.49 -2.36
N GLY A 24 -20.54 -8.39 -3.07
CA GLY A 24 -20.15 -8.18 -4.45
C GLY A 24 -18.83 -7.41 -4.62
N TYR A 25 -18.06 -7.21 -3.54
CA TYR A 25 -16.81 -6.46 -3.59
C TYR A 25 -15.58 -7.36 -3.62
N PHE A 26 -14.63 -6.96 -4.47
CA PHE A 26 -13.26 -7.46 -4.49
C PHE A 26 -12.35 -6.44 -3.82
N CYS A 27 -11.31 -6.90 -3.12
CA CYS A 27 -10.28 -6.05 -2.53
C CYS A 27 -9.01 -6.14 -3.38
N LEU A 28 -8.38 -5.00 -3.68
CA LEU A 28 -7.12 -4.95 -4.44
C LEU A 28 -5.90 -5.29 -3.55
N GLY A 29 -6.12 -5.50 -2.25
CA GLY A 29 -5.06 -5.81 -1.29
C GLY A 29 -3.98 -4.73 -1.24
N LEU A 30 -2.83 -5.02 -1.85
CA LEU A 30 -1.68 -4.12 -1.89
C LEU A 30 -1.83 -3.00 -2.94
N GLY A 31 -2.75 -3.15 -3.91
CA GLY A 31 -2.98 -2.22 -5.03
C GLY A 31 -3.84 -0.99 -4.68
N ALA A 32 -3.51 -0.33 -3.58
CA ALA A 32 -4.19 0.85 -3.04
C ALA A 32 -3.86 2.17 -3.77
N ASP A 33 -3.03 2.11 -4.80
CA ASP A 33 -2.47 3.24 -5.52
C ASP A 33 -3.42 3.79 -6.62
N ALA A 34 -2.84 4.38 -7.67
CA ALA A 34 -3.56 4.90 -8.82
C ALA A 34 -4.41 3.84 -9.55
N THR A 35 -4.12 2.56 -9.34
CA THR A 35 -4.81 1.41 -9.93
C THR A 35 -6.33 1.47 -9.75
N LEU A 36 -6.85 1.75 -8.55
CA LEU A 36 -8.30 1.83 -8.33
C LEU A 36 -8.94 3.02 -9.08
N PRO A 37 -8.45 4.26 -8.97
CA PRO A 37 -8.97 5.38 -9.76
C PRO A 37 -8.95 5.13 -11.27
N ILE A 38 -7.93 4.44 -11.79
CA ILE A 38 -7.84 4.08 -13.21
C ILE A 38 -8.95 3.09 -13.59
N ALA A 39 -9.14 2.03 -12.78
CA ALA A 39 -10.20 1.05 -13.01
C ALA A 39 -11.60 1.67 -12.93
N LEU A 40 -11.87 2.51 -11.94
CA LEU A 40 -13.15 3.22 -11.81
C LEU A 40 -13.40 4.18 -12.97
N ASN A 41 -12.35 4.84 -13.47
CA ASN A 41 -12.46 5.67 -14.66
C ASN A 41 -12.79 4.86 -15.92
N ALA A 42 -12.15 3.70 -16.09
CA ALA A 42 -12.42 2.79 -17.21
C ALA A 42 -13.85 2.24 -17.16
N ALA A 43 -14.31 1.79 -15.99
CA ALA A 43 -15.67 1.31 -15.79
C ALA A 43 -16.71 2.43 -16.07
N ARG A 44 -16.46 3.65 -15.60
CA ARG A 44 -17.31 4.81 -15.90
C ARG A 44 -17.39 5.09 -17.41
N LYS A 45 -16.24 5.18 -18.09
CA LYS A 45 -16.16 5.44 -19.53
C LYS A 45 -16.87 4.37 -20.36
N ARG A 46 -16.75 3.12 -19.92
CA ARG A 46 -17.48 2.02 -20.54
C ARG A 46 -18.99 2.14 -20.36
N ARG A 47 -19.49 2.51 -19.17
CA ARG A 47 -20.92 2.80 -18.94
C ARG A 47 -21.42 3.97 -19.78
N GLU A 48 -20.56 4.94 -20.08
CA GLU A 48 -20.85 6.06 -20.99
C GLU A 48 -20.89 5.62 -22.48
N GLY A 49 -20.61 4.35 -22.78
CA GLY A 49 -20.70 3.76 -24.13
C GLY A 49 -19.37 3.65 -24.86
N ASP A 50 -18.24 3.99 -24.23
CA ASP A 50 -16.91 3.85 -24.83
C ASP A 50 -16.30 2.47 -24.54
N TYR A 51 -16.63 1.50 -25.41
CA TYR A 51 -16.20 0.10 -25.27
C TYR A 51 -14.70 -0.15 -25.43
N ARG A 52 -13.90 0.88 -25.75
CA ARG A 52 -12.44 0.78 -25.69
C ARG A 52 -11.98 0.57 -24.24
N TYR A 53 -12.73 1.09 -23.28
CA TYR A 53 -12.43 0.92 -21.87
C TYR A 53 -12.88 -0.44 -21.36
N THR A 54 -12.02 -1.12 -20.61
CA THR A 54 -12.28 -2.46 -20.07
C THR A 54 -11.57 -2.64 -18.73
N VAL A 55 -12.26 -3.24 -17.76
CA VAL A 55 -11.69 -3.64 -16.46
C VAL A 55 -11.64 -5.18 -16.38
N ILE A 56 -10.44 -5.72 -16.20
CA ILE A 56 -10.19 -7.17 -16.09
C ILE A 56 -9.64 -7.46 -14.70
N ALA A 57 -10.26 -8.38 -13.99
CA ALA A 57 -9.83 -8.79 -12.65
C ALA A 57 -9.33 -10.24 -12.64
N GLN A 58 -8.10 -10.45 -12.23
CA GLN A 58 -7.59 -11.76 -11.81
C GLN A 58 -7.91 -11.95 -10.32
N VAL A 59 -8.75 -12.95 -10.02
CA VAL A 59 -9.05 -13.37 -8.65
C VAL A 59 -7.95 -14.33 -8.19
N ASN A 60 -7.33 -13.99 -7.06
CA ASN A 60 -6.25 -14.75 -6.44
C ASN A 60 -6.43 -14.73 -4.91
N SER A 61 -6.58 -15.89 -4.29
CA SER A 61 -6.79 -16.03 -2.84
C SER A 61 -5.59 -15.64 -1.99
N GLN A 62 -4.39 -15.59 -2.58
CA GLN A 62 -3.18 -15.14 -1.90
C GLN A 62 -3.13 -13.61 -1.69
N VAL A 63 -3.93 -12.83 -2.41
CA VAL A 63 -4.01 -11.38 -2.20
C VAL A 63 -4.55 -11.11 -0.79
N PRO A 64 -3.83 -10.35 0.06
CA PRO A 64 -4.33 -10.04 1.40
C PRO A 64 -5.51 -9.07 1.32
N ARG A 65 -6.51 -9.29 2.17
CA ARG A 65 -7.62 -8.33 2.32
C ARG A 65 -7.21 -7.21 3.28
N SER A 66 -6.79 -6.07 2.74
CA SER A 66 -6.51 -4.86 3.50
C SER A 66 -7.77 -4.00 3.70
N ARG A 67 -7.73 -3.03 4.61
CA ARG A 67 -8.87 -2.12 4.86
C ARG A 67 -8.61 -0.77 4.20
N GLY A 68 -9.70 -0.03 3.97
CA GLY A 68 -9.66 1.32 3.40
C GLY A 68 -10.31 1.38 2.02
N MET A 69 -9.85 2.30 1.18
CA MET A 69 -10.42 2.66 -0.10
C MET A 69 -9.74 1.92 -1.26
N ASN A 70 -9.76 0.59 -1.22
CA ASN A 70 -9.17 -0.29 -2.22
C ASN A 70 -10.11 -1.45 -2.60
N TYR A 71 -11.39 -1.14 -2.76
CA TYR A 71 -12.44 -2.08 -3.10
C TYR A 71 -13.09 -1.71 -4.43
N ILE A 72 -13.42 -2.73 -5.22
CA ILE A 72 -14.12 -2.60 -6.49
C ILE A 72 -15.31 -3.56 -6.51
N HIS A 73 -16.49 -3.08 -6.90
CA HIS A 73 -17.71 -3.89 -6.97
C HIS A 73 -17.76 -4.64 -8.30
N ILE A 74 -18.38 -5.82 -8.33
CA ILE A 74 -18.53 -6.65 -9.54
C ILE A 74 -19.17 -5.89 -10.72
N SER A 75 -20.03 -4.89 -10.46
CA SER A 75 -20.62 -4.05 -11.52
C SER A 75 -19.63 -3.15 -12.25
N GLU A 76 -18.41 -3.00 -11.74
CA GLU A 76 -17.33 -2.21 -12.34
C GLU A 76 -16.32 -3.09 -13.09
N ILE A 77 -16.53 -4.41 -13.16
CA ILE A 77 -15.60 -5.38 -13.77
C ILE A 77 -16.24 -5.99 -15.02
N ASP A 78 -15.48 -6.05 -16.11
CA ASP A 78 -15.95 -6.56 -17.40
C ASP A 78 -15.59 -8.02 -17.65
N ALA A 79 -14.47 -8.48 -17.08
CA ALA A 79 -14.01 -9.85 -17.20
C ALA A 79 -13.30 -10.30 -15.92
N ILE A 80 -13.51 -11.57 -15.56
CA ILE A 80 -12.89 -12.21 -14.41
C ILE A 80 -12.08 -13.41 -14.89
N VAL A 81 -10.87 -13.54 -14.38
CA VAL A 81 -10.01 -14.71 -14.51
C VAL A 81 -9.74 -15.24 -13.11
N GLU A 82 -9.97 -16.51 -12.85
CA GLU A 82 -9.62 -17.13 -11.57
C GLU A 82 -8.28 -17.85 -11.74
N GLU A 83 -7.23 -17.36 -11.07
CA GLU A 83 -5.88 -17.95 -11.14
C GLU A 83 -5.12 -17.64 -9.85
N GLU A 84 -4.71 -18.69 -9.15
CA GLU A 84 -3.84 -18.58 -7.98
C GLU A 84 -2.40 -18.35 -8.44
N GLN A 85 -1.79 -17.29 -7.94
CA GLN A 85 -0.42 -16.93 -8.27
C GLN A 85 0.30 -16.46 -7.01
N ASP A 86 1.54 -16.92 -6.82
CA ASP A 86 2.37 -16.38 -5.75
C ASP A 86 2.57 -14.88 -5.94
N LEU A 87 2.44 -14.12 -4.84
CA LEU A 87 2.68 -12.69 -4.85
C LEU A 87 4.17 -12.40 -4.99
N ALA A 88 4.49 -11.37 -5.76
CA ALA A 88 5.86 -10.91 -5.88
C ALA A 88 6.39 -10.43 -4.51
N VAL A 89 7.54 -10.96 -4.11
CA VAL A 89 8.24 -10.56 -2.88
C VAL A 89 9.54 -9.86 -3.23
N LEU A 90 9.92 -8.88 -2.42
CA LEU A 90 11.24 -8.29 -2.51
C LEU A 90 12.30 -9.29 -2.01
N PRO A 91 13.53 -9.26 -2.56
CA PRO A 91 14.62 -10.07 -2.02
C PRO A 91 14.88 -9.74 -0.55
N GLU A 92 15.30 -10.74 0.21
CA GLU A 92 15.76 -10.52 1.59
C GLU A 92 16.90 -9.50 1.62
N SER A 93 16.87 -8.63 2.62
CA SER A 93 17.94 -7.66 2.83
C SER A 93 19.24 -8.37 3.20
N SER A 94 20.36 -7.96 2.60
CA SER A 94 21.70 -8.42 2.96
C SER A 94 22.19 -7.90 4.32
N GLY A 95 21.31 -7.33 5.14
CA GLY A 95 21.63 -6.62 6.37
C GLY A 95 21.98 -5.15 6.13
N MET A 96 22.45 -4.49 7.19
CA MET A 96 22.83 -3.08 7.19
C MET A 96 24.31 -2.95 7.56
N SER A 97 25.05 -2.12 6.83
CA SER A 97 26.46 -1.83 7.10
C SER A 97 26.62 -0.91 8.33
N SER A 98 27.86 -0.79 8.81
CA SER A 98 28.20 0.17 9.88
C SER A 98 27.88 1.61 9.51
N GLU A 99 28.14 1.99 8.26
CA GLU A 99 27.88 3.33 7.72
C GLU A 99 26.38 3.61 7.67
N GLU A 100 25.58 2.65 7.23
CA GLU A 100 24.12 2.77 7.17
C GLU A 100 23.50 2.88 8.57
N MET A 101 24.02 2.12 9.54
CA MET A 101 23.64 2.26 10.95
C MET A 101 23.98 3.63 11.54
N ILE A 102 25.13 4.20 11.15
CA ILE A 102 25.52 5.57 11.55
C ILE A 102 24.54 6.59 10.93
N ILE A 103 24.21 6.45 9.65
CA ILE A 103 23.21 7.30 8.97
C ILE A 103 21.86 7.20 9.69
N GLY A 104 21.41 5.98 10.02
CA GLY A 104 20.15 5.74 10.73
C GLY A 104 20.06 6.50 12.06
N ARG A 105 21.14 6.47 12.85
CA ARG A 105 21.23 7.19 14.13
C ARG A 105 21.19 8.70 13.95
N TYR A 106 21.94 9.23 12.98
CA TYR A 106 21.88 10.66 12.68
C TYR A 106 20.48 11.10 12.26
N CYS A 107 19.80 10.32 11.42
CA CYS A 107 18.41 10.61 11.06
C CYS A 107 17.48 10.58 12.28
N ALA A 108 17.68 9.64 13.20
CA ALA A 108 16.86 9.53 14.41
C ALA A 108 16.97 10.76 15.32
N ASP A 109 18.15 11.37 15.43
CA ASP A 109 18.35 12.58 16.24
C ASP A 109 17.53 13.81 15.76
N PHE A 110 17.08 13.81 14.50
CA PHE A 110 16.22 14.88 13.97
C PHE A 110 14.71 14.62 14.20
N VAL A 111 14.34 13.41 14.59
CA VAL A 111 12.95 13.01 14.79
C VAL A 111 12.57 13.18 16.24
N LYS A 112 11.42 13.83 16.48
CA LYS A 112 10.89 14.07 17.82
C LYS A 112 9.75 13.12 18.12
N ASP A 113 9.45 12.92 19.39
CA ASP A 113 8.27 12.19 19.81
C ASP A 113 7.00 12.77 19.16
N GLY A 114 6.08 11.91 18.74
CA GLY A 114 4.85 12.36 18.05
C GLY A 114 4.99 12.65 16.56
N SER A 115 6.19 12.51 15.98
CA SER A 115 6.41 12.78 14.55
C SER A 115 5.68 11.79 13.65
N THR A 116 5.17 12.25 12.51
CA THR A 116 4.65 11.36 11.45
C THR A 116 5.75 11.04 10.45
N ILE A 117 6.06 9.76 10.26
CA ILE A 117 7.18 9.30 9.43
C ILE A 117 6.72 8.65 8.12
N GLN A 118 7.60 8.77 7.13
CA GLN A 118 7.58 8.06 5.87
C GLN A 118 8.98 7.46 5.65
N LEU A 119 9.03 6.16 5.36
CA LEU A 119 10.28 5.46 5.06
C LEU A 119 10.11 4.67 3.76
N GLY A 120 11.17 4.61 2.97
CA GLY A 120 11.23 3.78 1.76
C GLY A 120 11.63 2.34 2.05
N ILE A 121 11.98 1.61 1.00
CA ILE A 121 12.63 0.29 1.07
C ILE A 121 14.15 0.43 1.01
N GLY A 122 14.85 -0.50 1.66
CA GLY A 122 16.29 -0.61 1.58
C GLY A 122 16.99 -0.50 2.94
N SER A 123 18.30 -0.70 2.92
CA SER A 123 19.15 -0.77 4.10
C SER A 123 19.17 0.52 4.93
N ILE A 124 19.22 1.69 4.29
CA ILE A 124 19.19 2.98 5.02
C ILE A 124 17.85 3.20 5.74
N PRO A 125 16.66 3.11 5.08
CA PRO A 125 15.38 3.16 5.78
C PRO A 125 15.25 2.15 6.93
N ASN A 126 15.77 0.92 6.73
CA ASN A 126 15.82 -0.10 7.78
C ASN A 126 16.68 0.37 8.97
N ALA A 127 17.81 1.02 8.71
CA ALA A 127 18.72 1.50 9.74
C ALA A 127 18.11 2.64 10.54
N VAL A 128 17.39 3.54 9.86
CA VAL A 128 16.64 4.64 10.50
C VAL A 128 15.58 4.08 11.44
N ALA A 129 14.77 3.11 10.99
CA ALA A 129 13.75 2.50 11.84
C ALA A 129 14.34 1.72 13.00
N LYS A 130 15.43 0.97 12.77
CA LYS A 130 16.15 0.30 13.86
C LYS A 130 16.68 1.32 14.87
N ALA A 131 17.19 2.46 14.42
CA ALA A 131 17.59 3.53 15.32
C ALA A 131 16.41 4.10 16.11
N PHE A 132 15.21 4.27 15.53
CA PHE A 132 14.02 4.66 16.31
C PHE A 132 13.73 3.67 17.44
N LEU A 133 13.85 2.36 17.18
CA LEU A 133 13.66 1.33 18.20
C LEU A 133 14.73 1.33 19.29
N GLU A 134 15.96 1.72 18.96
CA GLU A 134 17.10 1.74 19.89
C GLU A 134 17.26 3.07 20.66
N THR A 135 16.52 4.11 20.27
CA THR A 135 16.69 5.48 20.80
C THR A 135 15.47 5.92 21.62
N HIS A 136 15.39 7.21 21.92
CA HIS A 136 14.35 7.80 22.77
C HIS A 136 13.06 8.15 22.01
N VAL A 137 13.04 8.01 20.68
CA VAL A 137 11.93 8.46 19.82
C VAL A 137 10.68 7.60 20.05
N LYS A 138 9.58 8.22 20.44
CA LYS A 138 8.32 7.56 20.78
C LYS A 138 7.11 8.20 20.11
N ASP A 139 5.95 7.59 20.31
CA ASP A 139 4.66 8.10 19.87
C ASP A 139 4.58 8.43 18.37
N LEU A 140 5.28 7.68 17.53
CA LEU A 140 5.34 7.96 16.10
C LEU A 140 3.98 7.74 15.41
N GLY A 141 3.71 8.54 14.38
CA GLY A 141 2.65 8.29 13.40
C GLY A 141 3.24 7.76 12.09
N ILE A 142 2.46 7.04 11.28
CA ILE A 142 2.90 6.55 9.96
C ILE A 142 1.99 7.13 8.88
N HIS A 143 2.57 7.84 7.93
CA HIS A 143 1.93 8.24 6.68
C HIS A 143 2.94 8.01 5.57
N SER A 144 2.84 6.87 4.86
CA SER A 144 3.89 6.42 3.96
C SER A 144 3.30 5.89 2.67
N GLU A 145 3.90 6.28 1.54
CA GLU A 145 3.58 5.80 0.20
C GLU A 145 3.50 4.27 0.15
N MET A 146 4.35 3.57 0.90
CA MET A 146 4.42 2.13 0.97
C MET A 146 4.54 1.65 2.42
N ALA A 147 3.93 0.50 2.72
CA ALA A 147 4.19 -0.25 3.95
C ALA A 147 5.20 -1.37 3.67
N CYS A 148 6.42 -1.18 4.17
CA CYS A 148 7.49 -2.18 4.16
C CYS A 148 7.56 -2.94 5.49
N ASP A 149 8.34 -4.03 5.52
CA ASP A 149 8.56 -4.83 6.74
C ASP A 149 9.01 -3.99 7.93
N THR A 150 9.82 -2.97 7.67
CA THR A 150 10.30 -1.99 8.63
C THR A 150 9.16 -1.30 9.39
N MET A 151 8.07 -0.96 8.70
CA MET A 151 6.90 -0.34 9.32
C MET A 151 6.13 -1.34 10.19
N ARG A 152 6.09 -2.61 9.78
CA ARG A 152 5.54 -3.68 10.63
C ARG A 152 6.38 -3.84 11.90
N ASP A 153 7.70 -3.87 11.77
CA ASP A 153 8.61 -4.06 12.91
C ASP A 153 8.50 -2.91 13.91
N LEU A 154 8.38 -1.68 13.42
CA LEU A 154 8.09 -0.50 14.23
C LEU A 154 6.73 -0.64 14.94
N TYR A 155 5.67 -1.00 14.20
CA TYR A 155 4.32 -1.14 14.77
C TYR A 155 4.22 -2.19 15.87
N GLN A 156 4.89 -3.34 15.72
CA GLN A 156 4.82 -4.43 16.68
C GLN A 156 5.42 -4.08 18.06
N GLN A 157 6.24 -3.03 18.14
CA GLN A 157 6.83 -2.54 19.37
C GLN A 157 5.93 -1.46 19.98
N GLU A 158 4.90 -1.88 20.71
CA GLU A 158 3.80 -1.01 21.20
C GLU A 158 4.24 0.20 22.02
N GLU A 159 5.42 0.18 22.64
CA GLU A 159 5.93 1.29 23.46
C GLU A 159 6.32 2.54 22.64
N ASN A 160 6.36 2.45 21.31
CA ASN A 160 6.84 3.51 20.43
C ASN A 160 5.75 4.16 19.56
N PHE A 161 4.49 3.75 19.68
CA PHE A 161 3.39 4.26 18.85
C PHE A 161 2.25 4.83 19.68
N TYR A 162 1.84 6.05 19.31
CA TYR A 162 0.57 6.61 19.79
C TYR A 162 -0.55 5.93 19.00
N ALA A 163 -1.55 5.42 19.71
CA ALA A 163 -2.78 4.89 19.11
C ALA A 163 -3.63 6.01 18.51
N GLN A 164 -3.11 6.72 17.49
CA GLN A 164 -3.98 7.33 16.49
C GLN A 164 -4.53 6.19 15.63
N PRO A 165 -5.81 6.25 15.19
CA PRO A 165 -6.33 5.25 14.27
C PRO A 165 -5.36 5.12 13.09
N PHE A 166 -4.92 3.90 12.82
CA PHE A 166 -4.02 3.56 11.71
C PHE A 166 -4.54 4.15 10.41
N HIS A 167 -4.02 5.31 10.04
CA HIS A 167 -4.14 5.86 8.72
C HIS A 167 -2.80 5.66 8.04
N LEU A 168 -2.48 4.40 7.72
CA LEU A 168 -1.49 4.18 6.68
C LEU A 168 -2.06 4.82 5.41
N HIS A 169 -1.46 5.92 4.98
CA HIS A 169 -1.81 6.54 3.71
C HIS A 169 -0.81 6.05 2.67
N ILE A 170 -1.14 4.94 2.01
CA ILE A 170 -0.46 4.52 0.77
C ILE A 170 -0.83 5.56 -0.29
N CYS A 171 0.02 6.59 -0.40
CA CYS A 171 -0.34 7.79 -1.14
C CYS A 171 -0.17 7.58 -2.65
N ASN A 172 -1.30 7.34 -3.31
CA ASN A 172 -1.63 7.90 -4.62
C ASN A 172 -3.09 8.42 -4.69
N GLY A 173 -3.64 8.87 -3.55
CA GLY A 173 -4.93 9.58 -3.46
C GLY A 173 -6.08 8.85 -2.77
N ASN A 174 -5.91 7.58 -2.37
CA ASN A 174 -6.93 6.80 -1.66
C ASN A 174 -6.40 6.34 -0.29
N GLN A 175 -7.23 6.45 0.76
CA GLN A 175 -6.85 6.09 2.13
C GLN A 175 -6.91 4.57 2.33
N VAL A 176 -5.80 3.89 2.63
CA VAL A 176 -5.78 2.43 2.86
C VAL A 176 -5.14 2.06 4.18
N ALA A 177 -5.97 1.83 5.20
CA ALA A 177 -5.55 1.35 6.50
C ALA A 177 -5.22 -0.15 6.45
N LEU A 178 -3.94 -0.50 6.48
CA LEU A 178 -3.53 -1.85 6.88
C LEU A 178 -3.72 -1.97 8.40
N ARG A 179 -4.75 -2.68 8.84
CA ARG A 179 -4.78 -3.20 10.21
C ARG A 179 -4.00 -4.49 10.21
N LEU A 180 -2.82 -4.46 10.79
CA LEU A 180 -2.10 -5.66 11.18
C LEU A 180 -2.86 -6.21 12.39
N ASP A 181 -3.85 -7.08 12.13
CA ASP A 181 -4.54 -7.81 13.20
C ASP A 181 -3.51 -8.75 13.87
N ARG A 182 -3.52 -8.79 15.21
CA ARG A 182 -2.71 -9.72 16.01
C ARG A 182 -3.21 -11.15 15.87
#